data_AF-A0A7S1S111-F1
#
_entry.id   AF-A0A7S1S111-F1
#
_cell.length_a   1.000
_cell.length_b   1.000
_cell.length_c   1.000
_cell.angle_alpha   90.00
_cell.angle_beta   90.00
_cell.angle_gamma   90.00
#
_symmetry.space_group_name_H-M   'P 1'
#
loop_
_entity.id
_entity.type
_entity.pdbx_description
1 polymer ?
#
loop_
_entity_poly.entity_id
_entity_poly.type
_entity_poly.pdbx_seq_one_letter_code
_entity_poly.pdbx_strand_id
1 'polypeptide(L)'
;WPAVGKTADPSVRFGVMQTFDYKIAAHWKKTRPEMTVEYMWNRPPPPGQNCNRPGDCGGVEILQQLQDAGVEVFSPPIFILLAAGPGRTIVPSPTAKMLRDMKVRALGSWSLERQGCSAEAAPLGPSAQLQPAAWAPCGE
;
A
#
# COMPACT_ATOMS: atom_id res chain seq x y z
N TRP A 1 -4.98 -22.72 -7.67
CA TRP A 1 -5.81 -22.57 -8.86
C TRP A 1 -6.51 -23.89 -9.13
N PRO A 2 -7.83 -23.93 -9.36
CA PRO A 2 -8.51 -25.17 -9.71
C PRO A 2 -7.98 -25.72 -11.04
N ALA A 3 -8.00 -27.04 -11.17
CA ALA A 3 -7.65 -27.70 -12.43
C ALA A 3 -8.66 -27.29 -13.52
N VAL A 4 -8.18 -27.16 -14.76
CA VAL A 4 -9.03 -26.85 -15.93
C VAL A 4 -10.19 -27.83 -15.98
N GLY A 5 -11.42 -27.31 -16.01
CA GLY A 5 -12.65 -28.12 -16.11
C GLY A 5 -13.30 -28.52 -14.79
N LYS A 6 -12.77 -28.13 -13.62
CA LYS A 6 -13.47 -28.27 -12.33
C LYS A 6 -14.08 -26.94 -11.88
N THR A 7 -15.33 -27.00 -11.43
CA THR A 7 -15.97 -25.85 -10.77
C THR A 7 -15.19 -25.48 -9.51
N ALA A 8 -14.97 -24.19 -9.36
CA ALA A 8 -14.25 -23.63 -8.23
C ALA A 8 -15.09 -23.86 -6.96
N ASP A 9 -14.52 -24.52 -5.94
CA ASP A 9 -15.15 -24.68 -4.63
C ASP A 9 -15.50 -23.30 -4.03
N PRO A 10 -16.79 -22.96 -3.85
CA PRO A 10 -17.20 -21.63 -3.39
C PRO A 10 -16.74 -21.29 -1.96
N SER A 11 -16.22 -22.25 -1.19
CA SER A 11 -15.60 -21.99 0.12
C SER A 11 -14.15 -21.47 0.01
N VAL A 12 -13.54 -21.58 -1.18
CA VAL A 12 -12.17 -21.14 -1.45
C VAL A 12 -12.22 -19.75 -2.07
N ARG A 13 -11.57 -18.77 -1.43
CA ARG A 13 -11.42 -17.43 -2.03
C ARG A 13 -10.43 -17.51 -3.19
N PHE A 14 -10.91 -17.35 -4.42
CA PHE A 14 -10.10 -17.54 -5.63
C PHE A 14 -9.28 -16.30 -5.97
N GLY A 15 -8.16 -16.09 -5.25
CA GLY A 15 -7.18 -15.07 -5.62
C GLY A 15 -7.49 -13.67 -5.09
N VAL A 16 -6.59 -12.75 -5.42
CA VAL A 16 -6.59 -11.36 -4.94
C VAL A 16 -6.77 -10.44 -6.14
N MET A 17 -7.79 -9.59 -6.09
CA MET A 17 -7.96 -8.53 -7.08
C MET A 17 -7.33 -7.26 -6.54
N GLN A 18 -6.32 -6.75 -7.25
CA GLN A 18 -5.52 -5.61 -6.83
C GLN A 18 -5.88 -4.40 -7.71
N THR A 19 -6.03 -3.22 -7.10
CA THR A 19 -6.27 -1.98 -7.84
C THR A 19 -5.72 -0.77 -7.10
N PHE A 20 -5.33 0.25 -7.86
CA PHE A 20 -5.01 1.58 -7.33
C PHE A 20 -6.22 2.50 -7.20
N ASP A 21 -7.40 2.11 -7.70
CA ASP A 21 -8.60 2.94 -7.67
C ASP A 21 -9.55 2.46 -6.55
N TYR A 22 -9.76 3.32 -5.54
CA TYR A 22 -10.61 3.00 -4.40
C TYR A 22 -12.08 2.73 -4.79
N LYS A 23 -12.60 3.38 -5.85
CA LYS A 23 -13.97 3.14 -6.33
C LYS A 23 -14.09 1.77 -6.95
N ILE A 24 -13.07 1.33 -7.68
CA ILE A 24 -13.00 -0.03 -8.23
C ILE A 24 -12.92 -1.06 -7.10
N ALA A 25 -12.08 -0.82 -6.08
CA ALA A 25 -11.95 -1.71 -4.92
C ALA A 25 -13.31 -1.90 -4.21
N ALA A 26 -14.01 -0.80 -3.92
CA ALA A 26 -15.34 -0.84 -3.32
C ALA A 26 -16.37 -1.55 -4.21
N HIS A 27 -16.37 -1.27 -5.52
CA HIS A 27 -17.27 -1.91 -6.47
C HIS A 27 -17.05 -3.43 -6.54
N TRP A 28 -15.79 -3.87 -6.62
CA TRP A 28 -15.44 -5.28 -6.61
C TRP A 28 -15.86 -5.97 -5.32
N LYS A 29 -15.64 -5.35 -4.16
CA LYS A 29 -16.04 -5.97 -2.90
C LYS A 29 -17.56 -6.15 -2.80
N LYS A 30 -18.32 -5.19 -3.34
CA LYS A 30 -19.79 -5.26 -3.43
C LYS A 30 -20.28 -6.34 -4.42
N THR A 31 -19.61 -6.50 -5.55
CA THR A 31 -20.09 -7.36 -6.65
C THR A 31 -19.49 -8.77 -6.66
N ARG A 32 -18.36 -8.96 -5.97
CA ARG A 32 -17.59 -10.21 -5.87
C ARG A 32 -17.15 -10.44 -4.42
N PRO A 33 -18.09 -10.60 -3.47
CA PRO A 33 -17.79 -10.68 -2.04
C PRO A 33 -16.91 -11.89 -1.64
N GLU A 34 -16.89 -12.94 -2.47
CA GLU A 34 -16.06 -14.13 -2.33
C GLU A 34 -14.58 -13.89 -2.62
N MET A 35 -14.26 -12.83 -3.36
CA MET A 35 -12.89 -12.48 -3.73
C MET A 35 -12.26 -11.61 -2.64
N THR A 36 -10.96 -11.82 -2.42
CA THR A 36 -10.14 -10.90 -1.62
C THR A 36 -9.84 -9.67 -2.47
N VAL A 37 -10.08 -8.48 -1.92
CA VAL A 37 -9.76 -7.21 -2.58
C VAL A 37 -8.56 -6.58 -1.89
N GLU A 38 -7.58 -6.19 -2.69
CA GLU A 38 -6.41 -5.45 -2.27
C GLU A 38 -6.45 -4.05 -2.87
N TYR A 39 -6.45 -3.06 -1.99
CA TYR A 39 -6.36 -1.67 -2.38
C TYR A 39 -4.92 -1.19 -2.23
N MET A 40 -4.34 -0.77 -3.36
CA MET A 40 -3.01 -0.18 -3.44
C MET A 40 -3.13 1.33 -3.56
N TRP A 41 -2.17 2.07 -3.01
CA TRP A 41 -2.06 3.51 -3.23
C TRP A 41 -0.60 3.92 -3.27
N ASN A 42 -0.29 5.08 -3.85
CA ASN A 42 1.04 5.66 -3.94
C ASN A 42 1.37 6.50 -2.72
N ARG A 43 0.46 7.40 -2.36
CA ARG A 43 0.67 8.38 -1.29
C ARG A 43 -0.65 8.73 -0.60
N PRO A 44 -0.60 9.14 0.68
CA PRO A 44 -1.73 9.82 1.30
C PRO A 44 -1.96 11.19 0.63
N PRO A 45 -3.21 11.66 0.53
CA PRO A 45 -3.49 13.02 0.10
C PRO A 45 -2.94 14.03 1.13
N PRO A 46 -2.59 15.26 0.73
CA PRO A 46 -2.27 16.32 1.67
C PRO A 46 -3.43 16.58 2.65
N PRO A 47 -3.16 16.99 3.90
CA PRO A 47 -4.21 17.32 4.87
C PRO A 47 -5.22 18.32 4.28
N GLY A 48 -6.51 18.00 4.40
CA GLY A 48 -7.61 18.84 3.91
C GLY A 48 -7.83 18.81 2.39
N GLN A 49 -7.14 17.94 1.65
CA GLN A 49 -7.36 17.78 0.21
C GLN A 49 -8.08 16.47 -0.12
N ASN A 50 -8.93 16.54 -1.14
CA ASN A 50 -9.56 15.36 -1.72
C ASN A 50 -8.60 14.60 -2.63
N CYS A 51 -8.92 13.34 -2.84
CA CYS A 51 -8.36 12.47 -3.85
C CYS A 51 -8.42 13.06 -5.27
N ASN A 52 -7.31 13.61 -5.75
CA ASN A 52 -7.24 14.18 -7.10
C ASN A 52 -6.84 13.15 -8.17
N ARG A 53 -6.27 12.01 -7.77
CA ARG A 53 -5.90 10.89 -8.66
C ARG A 53 -6.28 9.56 -8.01
N PRO A 54 -6.76 8.55 -8.78
CA PRO A 54 -7.20 7.27 -8.22
C PRO A 54 -6.21 6.65 -7.23
N GLY A 55 -4.91 6.63 -7.58
CA GLY A 55 -3.85 6.05 -6.76
C GLY A 55 -3.29 6.91 -5.62
N ASP A 56 -3.73 8.17 -5.46
CA ASP A 56 -3.18 9.09 -4.44
C ASP A 56 -4.12 9.22 -3.22
N CYS A 57 -4.72 8.10 -2.83
CA CYS A 57 -5.88 8.04 -1.95
C CYS A 57 -5.65 7.18 -0.71
N GLY A 58 -4.47 7.30 -0.09
CA GLY A 58 -4.10 6.57 1.14
C GLY A 58 -4.51 7.24 2.46
N GLY A 59 -5.51 8.12 2.45
CA GLY A 59 -5.97 8.85 3.65
C GLY A 59 -6.87 8.00 4.55
N VAL A 60 -6.89 8.31 5.85
CA VAL A 60 -7.63 7.54 6.87
C VAL A 60 -9.10 7.37 6.49
N GLU A 61 -9.74 8.43 5.98
CA GLU A 61 -11.16 8.44 5.65
C GLU A 61 -11.49 7.42 4.54
N ILE A 62 -10.69 7.39 3.47
CA ILE A 62 -10.88 6.44 2.36
C ILE A 62 -10.56 5.02 2.83
N LEU A 63 -9.48 4.83 3.58
CA LEU A 63 -9.10 3.51 4.09
C LEU A 63 -10.18 2.95 5.02
N GLN A 64 -10.75 3.78 5.89
CA GLN A 64 -11.85 3.38 6.77
C GLN A 64 -13.10 3.03 5.96
N GLN A 65 -13.48 3.86 4.98
CA GLN A 65 -14.60 3.59 4.09
C GLN A 65 -14.45 2.24 3.37
N LEU A 66 -13.25 1.91 2.89
CA LEU A 66 -12.98 0.64 2.22
C LEU A 66 -13.01 -0.55 3.20
N GLN A 67 -12.48 -0.37 4.41
CA GLN A 67 -12.53 -1.39 5.47
C GLN A 67 -13.98 -1.70 5.85
N ASP A 68 -14.81 -0.66 6.00
CA ASP A 68 -16.25 -0.78 6.29
C ASP A 68 -17.00 -1.45 5.12
N ALA A 69 -16.54 -1.23 3.88
CA ALA A 69 -17.04 -1.92 2.69
C ALA A 69 -16.56 -3.39 2.57
N GLY A 70 -15.63 -3.81 3.43
CA GLY A 70 -15.12 -5.18 3.52
C GLY A 70 -13.85 -5.48 2.72
N VAL A 71 -13.15 -4.45 2.22
CA VAL A 71 -11.83 -4.61 1.59
C VAL A 71 -10.83 -5.11 2.63
N GLU A 72 -10.08 -6.14 2.29
CA GLU A 72 -9.29 -6.89 3.28
C GLU A 72 -7.82 -6.50 3.34
N VAL A 73 -7.21 -6.16 2.20
CA VAL A 73 -5.77 -5.94 2.09
C VAL A 73 -5.51 -4.49 1.70
N PHE A 74 -4.65 -3.84 2.46
CA PHE A 74 -4.21 -2.47 2.21
C PHE A 74 -2.71 -2.46 1.92
N SER A 75 -2.32 -1.95 0.76
CA SER A 75 -0.97 -2.09 0.23
C SER A 75 -0.39 -0.76 -0.23
N PRO A 76 0.20 0.02 0.68
CA PRO A 76 1.04 1.15 0.28
C PRO A 76 2.37 0.70 -0.35
N PRO A 77 3.14 1.59 -0.98
CA PRO A 77 4.52 1.27 -1.32
C PRO A 77 5.34 1.05 -0.03
N ILE A 78 6.32 0.16 -0.08
CA ILE A 78 7.10 -0.22 1.11
C ILE A 78 7.78 0.98 1.79
N PHE A 79 8.27 1.95 1.01
CA PHE A 79 9.01 3.10 1.56
C PHE A 79 8.16 4.00 2.46
N ILE A 80 6.82 4.03 2.32
CA ILE A 80 5.99 4.82 3.24
C ILE A 80 5.65 4.07 4.52
N LEU A 81 5.94 2.76 4.63
CA LEU A 81 5.76 1.99 5.87
C LEU A 81 6.97 2.07 6.80
N LEU A 82 8.11 2.54 6.28
CA LEU A 82 9.40 2.55 6.96
C LEU A 82 9.83 3.98 7.27
N ALA A 83 10.61 4.15 8.35
CA ALA A 83 11.27 5.39 8.72
C ALA A 83 12.67 5.08 9.26
N ALA A 84 13.57 6.06 9.18
CA ALA A 84 14.88 5.98 9.81
C ALA A 84 14.76 6.18 11.32
N GLY A 85 15.31 5.25 12.09
CA GLY A 85 15.42 5.33 13.54
C GLY A 85 16.84 5.68 14.01
N PRO A 86 17.04 5.85 15.33
CA PRO A 86 18.36 6.09 15.90
C PRO A 86 19.37 5.01 15.49
N GLY A 87 20.60 5.41 15.23
CA GLY A 87 21.69 4.47 14.91
C GLY A 87 21.53 3.72 13.59
N ARG A 88 20.91 4.33 12.57
CA ARG A 88 20.67 3.72 11.23
C ARG A 88 19.76 2.49 11.26
N THR A 89 18.85 2.44 12.23
CA THR A 89 17.82 1.38 12.31
C THR A 89 16.63 1.70 11.40
N ILE A 90 15.88 0.68 11.00
CA ILE A 90 14.59 0.85 10.32
C ILE A 90 13.47 0.67 11.34
N VAL A 91 12.59 1.66 11.46
CA VAL A 91 11.46 1.66 12.39
C VAL A 91 10.14 1.90 11.65
N PRO A 92 8.97 1.56 12.23
CA PRO A 92 7.68 1.84 11.62
C PRO A 92 7.44 3.34 11.42
N SER A 93 6.99 3.72 10.22
CA SER A 93 6.60 5.09 9.89
C SER A 93 5.30 5.53 10.59
N PRO A 94 4.94 6.82 10.56
CA PRO A 94 3.61 7.28 10.97
C PRO A 94 2.47 6.57 10.23
N THR A 95 2.62 6.30 8.94
CA THR A 95 1.62 5.55 8.14
C THR A 95 1.48 4.12 8.63
N ALA A 96 2.59 3.43 8.97
CA ALA A 96 2.52 2.09 9.53
C ALA A 96 1.79 2.06 10.89
N LYS A 97 2.03 3.08 11.73
CA LYS A 97 1.31 3.24 13.02
C LYS A 97 -0.18 3.48 12.79
N MET A 98 -0.54 4.39 11.87
CA MET A 98 -1.92 4.68 11.49
C MET A 98 -2.65 3.40 11.05
N LEU A 99 -2.07 2.62 10.14
CA LEU A 99 -2.68 1.36 9.66
C LEU A 99 -2.86 0.33 10.78
N ARG A 100 -1.89 0.23 11.70
CA ARG A 100 -2.00 -0.61 12.89
C ARG A 100 -3.14 -0.15 13.80
N ASP A 101 -3.25 1.16 14.05
CA ASP A 101 -4.24 1.74 14.94
C ASP A 101 -5.67 1.61 14.36
N MET A 102 -5.80 1.66 13.03
CA MET A 102 -7.03 1.31 12.29
C MET A 102 -7.36 -0.19 12.31
N LYS A 103 -6.45 -1.04 12.82
CA LYS A 103 -6.62 -2.51 12.88
C LYS A 103 -6.94 -3.10 11.50
N VAL A 104 -6.23 -2.66 10.46
CA VAL A 104 -6.40 -3.23 9.12
C VAL A 104 -6.23 -4.74 9.15
N ARG A 105 -7.11 -5.46 8.45
CA ARG A 105 -7.16 -6.93 8.52
C ARG A 105 -5.89 -7.57 7.98
N ALA A 106 -5.39 -7.07 6.87
CA ALA A 106 -4.14 -7.50 6.27
C ALA A 106 -3.42 -6.30 5.65
N LEU A 107 -2.09 -6.33 5.79
CA LEU A 107 -1.19 -5.35 5.21
C LEU A 107 -0.36 -6.04 4.12
N GLY A 108 -0.40 -5.49 2.91
CA GLY A 108 0.56 -5.81 1.86
C GLY A 108 1.48 -4.62 1.61
N SER A 109 2.34 -4.74 0.61
CA SER A 109 3.11 -3.61 0.10
C SER A 109 3.51 -3.86 -1.34
N TRP A 110 3.71 -2.79 -2.11
CA TRP A 110 4.23 -2.86 -3.47
C TRP A 110 5.51 -2.02 -3.60
N SER A 111 6.12 -2.04 -4.78
CA SER A 111 7.40 -1.37 -5.07
C SER A 111 8.56 -1.86 -4.19
N LEU A 112 8.79 -3.19 -4.18
CA LEU A 112 10.02 -3.77 -3.63
C LEU A 112 11.20 -3.54 -4.59
N GLU A 113 11.46 -2.29 -4.95
CA GLU A 113 12.68 -1.89 -5.63
C GLU A 113 13.86 -2.12 -4.66
N ARG A 114 14.99 -2.61 -5.18
CA ARG A 114 16.14 -3.05 -4.37
C ARG A 114 16.86 -1.96 -3.57
N GLN A 115 16.33 -0.73 -3.54
CA GLN A 115 16.96 0.42 -2.88
C GLN A 115 15.87 1.23 -2.17
N GLY A 116 15.89 1.18 -0.83
CA GLY A 116 14.84 1.70 0.05
C GLY A 116 14.74 3.23 0.15
N CYS A 117 15.18 3.95 -0.88
CA CYS A 117 15.21 5.40 -0.88
C CYS A 117 14.57 5.95 -2.16
N SER A 118 13.35 6.47 -2.04
CA SER A 118 12.75 7.23 -3.13
C SER A 118 13.38 8.62 -3.16
N ALA A 119 13.76 9.08 -4.35
CA ALA A 119 14.28 10.42 -4.58
C ALA A 119 13.26 11.54 -4.23
N GLU A 120 12.01 11.19 -3.95
CA GLU A 120 10.94 12.14 -3.59
C GLU A 120 10.99 12.59 -2.12
N ALA A 121 11.78 11.93 -1.26
CA ALA A 121 11.96 12.35 0.14
C ALA A 121 13.09 13.36 0.34
N ALA A 122 13.92 13.62 -0.68
CA ALA A 122 15.01 14.58 -0.60
C ALA A 122 14.58 15.95 -1.19
N PRO A 123 14.85 17.08 -0.52
CA PRO A 123 14.70 18.38 -1.16
C PRO A 123 15.64 18.43 -2.38
N LEU A 124 15.06 18.79 -3.54
CA LEU A 124 15.73 18.84 -4.84
C LEU A 124 17.06 19.62 -4.78
N GLY A 125 18.15 18.91 -4.61
CA GLY A 125 19.51 19.35 -4.87
C GLY A 125 20.02 18.73 -6.19
N PRO A 126 20.94 19.40 -6.91
CA PRO A 126 21.35 18.97 -8.25
C PRO A 126 22.36 17.83 -8.13
N SER A 127 21.90 16.63 -7.79
CA SER A 127 22.51 15.36 -8.20
C SER A 127 21.69 14.20 -7.63
N ALA A 128 20.81 13.64 -8.46
CA ALA A 128 20.34 12.27 -8.25
C ALA A 128 21.53 11.33 -8.51
N GLN A 129 22.46 11.26 -7.57
CA GLN A 129 23.48 10.22 -7.55
C GLN A 129 22.78 8.92 -7.19
N LEU A 130 22.64 8.03 -8.17
CA LEU A 130 22.44 6.60 -7.96
C LEU A 130 23.46 6.13 -6.92
N GLN A 131 23.04 5.98 -5.67
CA GLN A 131 23.95 5.55 -4.62
C GLN A 131 24.28 4.06 -4.85
N PRO A 132 25.57 3.69 -4.87
CA PRO A 132 25.94 2.28 -4.94
C PRO A 132 25.51 1.57 -3.66
N ALA A 133 24.97 0.36 -3.81
CA ALA A 133 24.32 -0.47 -2.78
C ALA A 133 25.17 -0.86 -1.54
N ALA A 134 26.33 -0.23 -1.34
CA ALA A 134 27.26 -0.51 -0.25
C ALA A 134 26.99 0.31 1.02
N TRP A 135 26.17 1.37 0.94
CA TRP A 135 25.81 2.23 2.05
C TRP A 135 24.32 2.01 2.32
N ALA A 136 23.89 2.08 3.57
CA ALA A 136 22.55 1.67 4.07
C ALA A 136 21.37 2.10 3.17
N PRO A 137 20.15 1.53 3.32
CA PRO A 137 19.02 1.73 2.40
C PRO A 137 18.66 3.19 2.09
N CYS A 138 19.11 4.14 2.91
CA CYS A 138 19.08 5.57 2.66
C CYS A 138 20.35 6.25 3.13
N GLY A 139 21.27 6.57 2.20
CA GLY A 139 22.55 7.18 2.53
C GLY A 139 22.43 8.42 3.42
N GLU A 140 23.27 8.38 4.47
CA GLU A 140 23.55 9.37 5.53
C GLU A 140 22.39 9.80 6.44
#